data_AF-A0A3M0GLJ3-F1
#
_entry.id   AF-A0A3M0GLJ3-F1
#
_cell.length_a   1.000
_cell.length_b   1.000
_cell.length_c   1.000
_cell.angle_alpha   90.00
_cell.angle_beta   90.00
_cell.angle_gamma   90.00
#
_symmetry.space_group_name_H-M   'P 1'
#
loop_
_entity.id
_entity.type
_entity.pdbx_description
1 polymer ?
#
loop_
_entity_poly.entity_id
_entity_poly.type
_entity_poly.pdbx_seq_one_letter_code
_entity_poly.pdbx_strand_id
1 'polypeptide(L)'
;MNEDEISETLDKVVPHRELPEGLLAGARRRRRRTRTLTGTAAAALVAALAVPLALTMGSSGQQVATPQPTAISTASYDEQCRVDAEGRMATSELPGDTLPDGPSAVWFCSGVVSRAPFEPLVGTQATQRLVDSFRELSTTPVEGKQRSLSPNKGYLVFTYADGQRYVVQIDLYSSGQVLWGSEQQHVRYGSPEWFYGLDQLWRRQRDENPQNPPLAPRVGVCDNMGPSLGRPMDRYDVDGALCTVIRNEAGVVEGVRVPAPQQLVTEARREAQSASVAWVRTDLEPNPAVHWDGDTIMLVDDYGDRLPLMQTATDKWFWQQGDKGWEWTPTPELAARLNKALDEGRPSPQPTHS
;
A
#
# COMPACT_ATOMS: atom_id res chain seq x y z
N MET A 1 -20.07 -26.42 29.51
CA MET A 1 -20.92 -25.64 28.60
C MET A 1 -20.89 -26.34 27.26
N ASN A 2 -22.01 -26.87 26.79
CA ASN A 2 -22.06 -27.54 25.47
C ASN A 2 -22.30 -26.49 24.36
N GLU A 3 -22.18 -26.89 23.09
CA GLU A 3 -22.40 -25.99 21.93
C GLU A 3 -23.79 -25.35 21.92
N ASP A 4 -24.81 -26.05 22.44
CA ASP A 4 -26.18 -25.55 22.48
C ASP A 4 -26.32 -24.38 23.47
N GLU A 5 -25.67 -24.46 24.64
CA GLU A 5 -25.66 -23.36 25.63
C GLU A 5 -24.93 -22.11 25.10
N ILE A 6 -23.87 -22.29 24.32
CA ILE A 6 -23.14 -21.18 23.69
C ILE A 6 -24.01 -20.50 22.62
N SER A 7 -24.68 -21.30 21.77
CA SER A 7 -25.59 -20.79 20.75
C SER A 7 -26.76 -20.02 21.36
N GLU A 8 -27.37 -20.55 22.42
CA GLU A 8 -28.53 -19.92 23.07
C GLU A 8 -28.14 -18.61 23.80
N THR A 9 -26.92 -18.55 24.33
CA THR A 9 -26.40 -17.34 24.97
C THR A 9 -26.05 -16.26 23.93
N LEU A 10 -25.51 -16.64 22.77
CA LEU A 10 -25.24 -15.72 21.68
C LEU A 10 -26.54 -15.14 21.08
N ASP A 11 -27.57 -15.96 20.89
CA ASP A 11 -28.87 -15.50 20.40
C ASP A 11 -29.56 -14.53 21.37
N LYS A 12 -29.34 -14.66 22.68
CA LYS A 12 -29.88 -13.73 23.69
C LYS A 12 -29.15 -12.39 23.76
N VAL A 13 -27.86 -12.34 23.41
CA VAL A 13 -27.03 -11.13 23.55
C VAL A 13 -27.00 -10.30 22.26
N VAL A 14 -27.23 -10.91 21.10
CA VAL A 14 -27.26 -10.19 19.82
C VAL A 14 -28.70 -9.77 19.52
N PRO A 15 -29.08 -8.49 19.71
CA PRO A 15 -30.41 -8.04 19.29
C PRO A 15 -30.56 -8.32 17.79
N HIS A 16 -31.67 -8.98 17.42
CA HIS A 16 -32.03 -9.22 16.04
C HIS A 16 -32.06 -7.88 15.28
N ARG A 17 -30.93 -7.53 14.66
CA ARG A 17 -30.86 -6.42 13.74
C ARG A 17 -31.58 -6.90 12.49
N GLU A 18 -32.80 -6.43 12.30
CA GLU A 18 -33.46 -6.48 10.99
C GLU A 18 -32.50 -5.83 9.99
N LEU A 19 -31.81 -6.67 9.21
CA LEU A 19 -30.96 -6.20 8.13
C LEU A 19 -31.90 -5.49 7.15
N PRO A 20 -31.70 -4.18 6.86
CA PRO A 20 -32.59 -3.48 5.95
C PRO A 20 -32.60 -4.21 4.61
N GLU A 21 -33.80 -4.59 4.15
CA GLU A 21 -34.04 -5.44 2.96
C GLU A 21 -33.36 -4.93 1.67
N GLY A 22 -32.87 -3.69 1.67
CA GLY A 22 -32.15 -3.06 0.57
C GLY A 22 -30.68 -3.48 0.36
N LEU A 23 -29.97 -4.00 1.38
CA LEU A 23 -28.53 -4.29 1.26
C LEU A 23 -28.25 -5.47 0.32
N LEU A 24 -29.03 -6.55 0.46
CA LEU A 24 -28.93 -7.72 -0.44
C LEU A 24 -29.44 -7.40 -1.86
N ALA A 25 -30.44 -6.54 -1.98
CA ALA A 25 -30.93 -6.08 -3.28
C ALA A 25 -29.89 -5.22 -4.02
N GLY A 26 -29.16 -4.36 -3.31
CA GLY A 26 -28.06 -3.55 -3.86
C GLY A 26 -26.91 -4.39 -4.42
N ALA A 27 -26.46 -5.40 -3.67
CA ALA A 27 -25.41 -6.32 -4.11
C ALA A 27 -25.82 -7.13 -5.36
N ARG A 28 -27.08 -7.60 -5.42
CA ARG A 28 -27.61 -8.32 -6.59
C ARG A 28 -27.73 -7.41 -7.83
N ARG A 29 -28.11 -6.14 -7.66
CA ARG A 29 -28.21 -5.16 -8.77
C ARG A 29 -26.83 -4.82 -9.35
N ARG A 30 -25.81 -4.71 -8.50
CA ARG A 30 -24.41 -4.46 -8.91
C ARG A 30 -23.83 -5.64 -9.72
N ARG A 31 -24.08 -6.88 -9.30
CA ARG A 31 -23.62 -8.10 -10.01
C ARG A 31 -24.28 -8.29 -11.38
N ARG A 32 -25.51 -7.78 -11.58
CA ARG A 32 -26.17 -7.78 -12.90
C ARG A 32 -25.58 -6.73 -13.84
N ARG A 33 -25.25 -5.53 -13.34
CA ARG A 33 -24.66 -4.44 -14.15
C ARG A 33 -23.27 -4.78 -14.70
N THR A 34 -22.43 -5.47 -13.94
CA THR A 34 -21.09 -5.86 -14.39
C THR A 34 -21.11 -6.94 -15.48
N ARG A 35 -22.12 -7.83 -15.49
CA ARG A 35 -22.26 -8.84 -16.56
C ARG A 35 -22.75 -8.28 -17.88
N THR A 36 -23.48 -7.16 -17.88
CA THR A 36 -23.97 -6.53 -19.12
C THR A 36 -22.91 -5.68 -19.83
N LEU A 37 -21.85 -5.22 -19.15
CA LEU A 37 -20.81 -4.38 -19.76
C LEU A 37 -19.71 -5.15 -20.50
N THR A 38 -19.54 -6.46 -20.23
CA THR A 38 -18.54 -7.30 -20.90
C THR A 38 -19.07 -8.04 -22.15
N GLY A 39 -20.31 -7.79 -22.57
CA GLY A 39 -20.99 -8.59 -23.61
C GLY A 39 -21.09 -7.95 -25.01
N THR A 40 -20.66 -6.70 -25.23
CA THR A 40 -20.88 -5.99 -26.50
C THR A 40 -19.61 -5.31 -27.01
N ALA A 41 -18.61 -6.11 -27.41
CA ALA A 41 -17.43 -5.61 -28.13
C ALA A 41 -16.97 -6.56 -29.25
N ALA A 42 -17.89 -7.33 -29.83
CA ALA A 42 -17.59 -8.25 -30.92
C ALA A 42 -18.72 -8.29 -31.95
N ALA A 43 -18.93 -7.20 -32.68
CA ALA A 43 -19.44 -7.19 -34.05
C ALA A 43 -19.62 -5.74 -34.53
N ALA A 44 -18.79 -5.35 -35.51
CA ALA A 44 -19.00 -4.32 -36.54
C ALA A 44 -17.81 -3.34 -36.64
N LEU A 45 -16.91 -3.60 -37.61
CA LEU A 45 -16.61 -2.68 -38.71
C LEU A 45 -15.47 -3.25 -39.57
N VAL A 46 -15.86 -4.12 -40.51
CA VAL A 46 -15.14 -4.33 -41.77
C VAL A 46 -15.95 -3.58 -42.82
N ALA A 47 -15.48 -2.38 -43.22
CA ALA A 47 -15.69 -1.76 -44.53
C ALA A 47 -15.29 -0.27 -44.48
N ALA A 48 -14.20 0.09 -45.17
CA ALA A 48 -14.09 1.25 -46.07
C ALA A 48 -12.62 1.65 -46.24
N LEU A 49 -11.89 0.90 -47.06
CA LEU A 49 -10.75 1.44 -47.80
C LEU A 49 -11.32 2.35 -48.89
N ALA A 50 -11.25 3.66 -48.68
CA ALA A 50 -11.38 4.65 -49.74
C ALA A 50 -10.46 5.83 -49.39
N VAL A 51 -9.30 5.84 -50.04
CA VAL A 51 -8.33 6.93 -50.07
C VAL A 51 -8.97 8.15 -50.75
N PRO A 52 -8.70 9.37 -50.23
CA PRO A 52 -8.35 10.46 -51.12
C PRO A 52 -6.95 10.98 -50.77
N LEU A 53 -6.03 10.74 -51.70
CA LEU A 53 -4.80 11.51 -51.88
C LEU A 53 -5.23 12.94 -52.26
N ALA A 54 -5.39 13.79 -51.26
CA ALA A 54 -5.55 15.22 -51.45
C ALA A 54 -4.24 15.93 -51.08
N LEU A 55 -3.58 16.40 -52.12
CA LEU A 55 -2.45 17.32 -52.12
C LEU A 55 -2.70 18.50 -51.17
N THR A 56 -1.90 18.62 -50.12
CA THR A 56 -1.75 19.87 -49.36
C THR A 56 -0.33 20.39 -49.51
N MET A 57 -0.08 20.99 -50.68
CA MET A 57 0.96 22.01 -50.81
C MET A 57 0.47 23.26 -50.09
N GLY A 58 1.14 23.66 -49.01
CA GLY A 58 0.85 24.90 -48.28
C GLY A 58 0.76 24.75 -46.77
N SER A 59 1.66 24.00 -46.13
CA SER A 59 1.79 24.04 -44.67
C SER A 59 2.82 25.11 -44.29
N SER A 60 2.31 26.33 -44.11
CA SER A 60 2.95 27.32 -43.24
C SER A 60 3.28 26.64 -41.92
N GLY A 61 4.57 26.56 -41.60
CA GLY A 61 5.12 25.83 -40.47
C GLY A 61 4.43 26.16 -39.16
N GLN A 62 3.38 25.41 -38.84
CA GLN A 62 2.75 25.41 -37.54
C GLN A 62 3.73 24.64 -36.67
N GLN A 63 4.61 25.38 -36.02
CA GLN A 63 5.53 24.89 -35.02
C GLN A 63 4.67 24.32 -33.89
N VAL A 64 4.32 23.04 -33.97
CA VAL A 64 3.63 22.32 -32.90
C VAL A 64 4.58 22.39 -31.73
N ALA A 65 4.26 23.26 -30.78
CA ALA A 65 5.03 23.42 -29.56
C ALA A 65 5.14 22.03 -28.94
N THR A 66 6.34 21.44 -29.02
CA THR A 66 6.64 20.23 -28.28
C THR A 66 6.41 20.62 -26.82
N PRO A 67 5.46 20.00 -26.10
CA PRO A 67 5.17 20.39 -24.73
C PRO A 67 6.48 20.38 -23.97
N GLN A 68 6.85 21.54 -23.44
CA GLN A 68 8.07 21.70 -22.69
C GLN A 68 8.00 20.69 -21.53
N PRO A 69 9.05 19.87 -21.30
CA PRO A 69 9.02 18.90 -20.23
C PRO A 69 8.62 19.62 -18.93
N THR A 70 7.47 19.26 -18.38
CA THR A 70 7.03 19.80 -17.10
C THR A 70 8.13 19.49 -16.10
N ALA A 71 8.74 20.53 -15.53
CA ALA A 71 9.80 20.36 -14.55
C ALA A 71 9.28 19.44 -13.44
N ILE A 72 9.88 18.26 -13.34
CA ILE A 72 9.54 17.31 -12.27
C ILE A 72 10.02 17.97 -10.98
N SER A 73 9.13 18.04 -9.99
CA SER A 73 9.47 18.54 -8.66
C SER A 73 10.72 17.80 -8.15
N THR A 74 11.76 18.55 -7.78
CA THR A 74 12.99 18.01 -7.18
C THR A 74 12.85 17.83 -5.66
N ALA A 75 11.66 18.05 -5.10
CA ALA A 75 11.45 17.92 -3.68
C ALA A 75 11.66 16.46 -3.25
N SER A 76 12.30 16.29 -2.09
CA SER A 76 12.55 14.97 -1.51
C SER A 76 11.32 14.44 -0.76
N TYR A 77 11.29 13.12 -0.54
CA TYR A 77 10.28 12.50 0.32
C TYR A 77 10.25 13.15 1.70
N ASP A 78 11.40 13.33 2.35
CA ASP A 78 11.48 13.91 3.71
C ASP A 78 10.94 15.34 3.77
N GLU A 79 11.16 16.15 2.72
CA GLU A 79 10.62 17.50 2.63
C GLU A 79 9.09 17.50 2.49
N GLN A 80 8.57 16.61 1.66
CA GLN A 80 7.13 16.53 1.38
C GLN A 80 6.37 15.85 2.51
N CYS A 81 7.00 14.87 3.16
CA CYS A 81 6.42 14.01 4.18
C CYS A 81 6.82 14.37 5.61
N ARG A 82 7.33 15.59 5.82
CA ARG A 82 7.65 16.09 7.16
C ARG A 82 6.40 16.14 8.05
N VAL A 83 6.50 15.48 9.20
CA VAL A 83 5.49 15.43 10.26
C VAL A 83 5.97 16.19 11.51
N ASP A 84 5.05 16.51 12.42
CA ASP A 84 5.36 17.06 13.74
C ASP A 84 5.96 16.00 14.69
N ALA A 85 6.27 16.39 15.92
CA ALA A 85 6.85 15.50 16.94
C ALA A 85 5.93 14.32 17.31
N GLU A 86 4.62 14.45 17.07
CA GLU A 86 3.63 13.41 17.28
C GLU A 86 3.37 12.56 16.02
N GLY A 87 4.17 12.73 14.97
CA GLY A 87 4.03 12.00 13.71
C GLY A 87 2.83 12.45 12.87
N ARG A 88 2.29 13.64 13.11
CA ARG A 88 1.12 14.18 12.40
C ARG A 88 1.53 15.19 11.35
N MET A 89 0.76 15.21 10.27
CA MET A 89 0.84 16.27 9.25
C MET A 89 -0.40 17.17 9.34
N ALA A 90 -0.19 18.48 9.22
CA ALA A 90 -1.29 19.42 9.11
C ALA A 90 -2.07 19.17 7.80
N THR A 91 -3.37 18.90 7.92
CA THR A 91 -4.29 18.80 6.78
C THR A 91 -4.62 20.19 6.26
N SER A 92 -4.88 20.29 4.95
CA SER A 92 -5.24 21.56 4.31
C SER A 92 -6.73 21.79 4.31
N GLU A 93 -7.15 23.06 4.40
CA GLU A 93 -8.46 23.47 3.92
C GLU A 93 -8.55 23.26 2.41
N LEU A 94 -9.66 22.67 1.94
CA LEU A 94 -9.87 22.39 0.53
C LEU A 94 -10.83 23.42 -0.07
N PRO A 95 -10.50 24.04 -1.23
CA PRO A 95 -11.38 25.01 -1.86
C PRO A 95 -12.69 24.32 -2.30
N GLY A 96 -13.80 24.72 -1.69
CA GLY A 96 -15.11 24.11 -1.98
C GLY A 96 -15.19 22.63 -1.61
N ASP A 97 -14.50 22.20 -0.54
CA ASP A 97 -14.54 20.83 -0.03
C ASP A 97 -14.10 19.75 -1.04
N THR A 98 -13.23 20.14 -1.98
CA THR A 98 -12.71 19.29 -3.04
C THR A 98 -11.25 19.59 -3.37
N LEU A 99 -10.54 18.59 -3.86
CA LEU A 99 -9.19 18.76 -4.39
C LEU A 99 -9.25 19.50 -5.74
N PRO A 100 -8.42 20.53 -5.98
CA PRO A 100 -8.30 21.16 -7.29
C PRO A 100 -7.80 20.18 -8.37
N ASP A 101 -8.16 20.46 -9.62
CA ASP A 101 -7.69 19.67 -10.78
C ASP A 101 -6.20 19.88 -11.06
N GLY A 102 -5.59 18.88 -11.72
CA GLY A 102 -4.24 18.97 -12.26
C GLY A 102 -3.08 19.00 -11.24
N PRO A 103 -3.09 18.19 -10.16
CA PRO A 103 -1.88 18.02 -9.36
C PRO A 103 -0.73 17.51 -10.22
N SER A 104 0.44 18.13 -10.08
CA SER A 104 1.67 17.74 -10.79
C SER A 104 2.28 16.47 -10.22
N ALA A 105 2.09 16.24 -8.92
CA ALA A 105 2.52 15.04 -8.23
C ALA A 105 1.64 14.79 -6.98
N VAL A 106 1.59 13.54 -6.54
CA VAL A 106 0.95 13.14 -5.28
C VAL A 106 1.91 12.27 -4.49
N TRP A 107 2.23 12.70 -3.28
CA TRP A 107 3.07 11.94 -2.35
C TRP A 107 2.19 11.19 -1.37
N PHE A 108 2.57 9.95 -1.07
CA PHE A 108 1.98 9.23 0.04
C PHE A 108 2.95 9.26 1.22
N CYS A 109 2.57 9.96 2.27
CA CYS A 109 3.34 10.15 3.48
C CYS A 109 2.71 9.33 4.59
N SER A 110 3.46 8.42 5.20
CA SER A 110 2.93 7.66 6.33
C SER A 110 3.56 8.13 7.63
N GLY A 111 2.73 8.44 8.63
CA GLY A 111 3.19 8.92 9.92
C GLY A 111 3.79 7.82 10.80
N VAL A 112 3.31 6.57 10.66
CA VAL A 112 3.65 5.47 11.59
C VAL A 112 3.82 4.10 10.95
N VAL A 113 3.32 3.88 9.72
CA VAL A 113 3.34 2.54 9.07
C VAL A 113 4.02 2.60 7.70
N SER A 114 5.10 1.86 7.48
CA SER A 114 6.00 1.96 6.31
C SER A 114 5.43 1.51 4.95
N ARG A 115 4.14 1.74 4.67
CA ARG A 115 3.46 1.34 3.42
C ARG A 115 3.53 2.37 2.29
N ALA A 116 4.31 3.43 2.46
CA ALA A 116 4.35 4.55 1.54
C ALA A 116 5.48 4.41 0.51
N PRO A 117 5.19 4.55 -0.80
CA PRO A 117 6.22 4.70 -1.82
C PRO A 117 7.11 5.91 -1.54
N PHE A 118 8.41 5.78 -1.80
CA PHE A 118 9.35 6.89 -1.65
C PHE A 118 9.26 7.89 -2.81
N GLU A 119 8.80 7.45 -3.97
CA GLU A 119 8.54 8.30 -5.13
C GLU A 119 7.09 8.81 -5.16
N PRO A 120 6.86 10.01 -5.70
CA PRO A 120 5.51 10.49 -5.91
C PRO A 120 4.82 9.76 -7.06
N LEU A 121 3.50 9.70 -7.01
CA LEU A 121 2.70 9.48 -8.21
C LEU A 121 2.77 10.74 -9.08
N VAL A 122 3.17 10.59 -10.33
CA VAL A 122 3.33 11.64 -11.33
C VAL A 122 2.52 11.31 -12.59
N GLY A 123 2.40 12.31 -13.46
CA GLY A 123 1.68 12.19 -14.72
C GLY A 123 0.21 12.61 -14.59
N THR A 124 -0.19 13.60 -15.39
CA THR A 124 -1.48 14.29 -15.31
C THR A 124 -2.67 13.32 -15.27
N GLN A 125 -2.62 12.23 -16.03
CA GLN A 125 -3.73 11.27 -16.06
C GLN A 125 -3.84 10.47 -14.76
N ALA A 126 -2.71 10.04 -14.17
CA ALA A 126 -2.73 9.24 -12.95
C ALA A 126 -3.13 10.09 -11.74
N THR A 127 -2.56 11.29 -11.63
CA THR A 127 -2.86 12.22 -10.53
C THR A 127 -4.29 12.77 -10.63
N GLN A 128 -4.80 13.03 -11.84
CA GLN A 128 -6.19 13.45 -12.04
C GLN A 128 -7.20 12.35 -11.71
N ARG A 129 -6.95 11.09 -12.11
CA ARG A 129 -7.82 9.96 -11.72
C ARG A 129 -7.97 9.86 -10.20
N LEU A 130 -6.92 10.19 -9.47
CA LEU A 130 -6.96 10.18 -8.01
C LEU A 130 -7.84 11.30 -7.45
N VAL A 131 -7.75 12.50 -8.02
CA VAL A 131 -8.63 13.64 -7.68
C VAL A 131 -10.09 13.32 -8.01
N ASP A 132 -10.36 12.74 -9.18
CA ASP A 132 -11.73 12.39 -9.60
C ASP A 132 -12.33 11.35 -8.66
N SER A 133 -11.57 10.29 -8.33
CA SER A 133 -12.04 9.26 -7.39
C SER A 133 -12.24 9.79 -5.96
N PHE A 134 -11.46 10.79 -5.51
CA PHE A 134 -11.70 11.47 -4.23
C PHE A 134 -13.06 12.19 -4.22
N ARG A 135 -13.44 12.84 -5.32
CA ARG A 135 -14.73 13.56 -5.43
C ARG A 135 -15.92 12.62 -5.38
N GLU A 136 -15.75 11.41 -5.91
CA GLU A 136 -16.77 10.35 -5.92
C GLU A 136 -16.98 9.71 -4.54
N LEU A 137 -16.08 9.92 -3.58
CA LEU A 137 -16.25 9.42 -2.22
C LEU A 137 -17.48 10.04 -1.56
N SER A 138 -18.20 9.21 -0.81
CA SER A 138 -19.45 9.64 -0.15
C SER A 138 -19.15 10.65 0.96
N THR A 139 -19.79 11.81 0.89
CA THR A 139 -19.84 12.76 2.01
C THR A 139 -21.02 12.37 2.89
N THR A 140 -20.76 12.09 4.17
CA THR A 140 -21.84 11.99 5.15
C THR A 140 -21.50 12.97 6.26
N PRO A 141 -22.43 13.87 6.65
CA PRO A 141 -22.22 14.76 7.78
C PRO A 141 -21.76 13.96 9.01
N VAL A 142 -20.80 14.49 9.76
CA VAL A 142 -20.17 13.83 10.92
C VAL A 142 -21.13 13.69 12.12
N GLU A 143 -22.40 14.08 11.99
CA GLU A 143 -23.33 14.14 13.13
C GLU A 143 -23.47 12.77 13.82
N GLY A 144 -23.00 12.71 15.07
CA GLY A 144 -23.20 11.58 15.98
C GLY A 144 -22.28 10.36 15.77
N LYS A 145 -21.40 10.35 14.76
CA LYS A 145 -20.41 9.26 14.62
C LYS A 145 -19.11 9.65 15.30
N GLN A 146 -18.78 8.96 16.39
CA GLN A 146 -17.49 9.09 17.05
C GLN A 146 -16.37 8.83 16.02
N ARG A 147 -15.46 9.79 15.87
CA ARG A 147 -14.28 9.64 15.03
C ARG A 147 -13.37 8.61 15.67
N SER A 148 -13.52 7.35 15.26
CA SER A 148 -12.55 6.31 15.58
C SER A 148 -11.34 6.51 14.67
N LEU A 149 -10.44 7.39 15.08
CA LEU A 149 -9.16 7.54 14.40
C LEU A 149 -8.29 6.35 14.79
N SER A 150 -8.10 5.42 13.86
CA SER A 150 -7.06 4.41 13.96
C SER A 150 -5.70 5.09 14.25
N PRO A 151 -4.82 4.48 15.05
CA PRO A 151 -3.44 4.95 15.18
C PRO A 151 -2.70 4.91 13.83
N ASN A 152 -3.15 4.07 12.90
CA ASN A 152 -2.54 3.90 11.59
C ASN A 152 -3.13 4.88 10.58
N LYS A 153 -2.49 6.04 10.48
CA LYS A 153 -2.85 7.12 9.55
C LYS A 153 -1.83 7.24 8.43
N GLY A 154 -2.35 7.50 7.23
CA GLY A 154 -1.59 7.95 6.07
C GLY A 154 -1.98 9.38 5.70
N TYR A 155 -1.15 10.04 4.92
CA TYR A 155 -1.40 11.36 4.36
C TYR A 155 -1.10 11.36 2.86
N LEU A 156 -2.00 11.91 2.05
CA LEU A 156 -1.69 12.22 0.66
C LEU A 156 -1.42 13.71 0.53
N VAL A 157 -0.28 14.05 -0.06
CA VAL A 157 0.14 15.43 -0.34
C VAL A 157 0.05 15.66 -1.85
N PHE A 158 -0.93 16.43 -2.27
CA PHE A 158 -1.12 16.85 -3.66
C PHE A 158 -0.32 18.14 -3.90
N THR A 159 0.66 18.09 -4.79
CA THR A 159 1.48 19.26 -5.17
C THR A 159 1.07 19.77 -6.54
N TYR A 160 1.03 21.09 -6.72
CA TYR A 160 0.59 21.75 -7.94
C TYR A 160 1.74 22.52 -8.59
N ALA A 161 1.60 22.87 -9.87
CA ALA A 161 2.64 23.54 -10.65
C ALA A 161 2.99 24.95 -10.13
N ASP A 162 2.06 25.60 -9.43
CA ASP A 162 2.24 26.90 -8.77
C ASP A 162 2.88 26.79 -7.38
N GLY A 163 3.24 25.57 -6.95
CA GLY A 163 3.80 25.30 -5.63
C GLY A 163 2.76 25.13 -4.52
N GLN A 164 1.46 25.27 -4.82
CA GLN A 164 0.41 24.97 -3.83
C GLN A 164 0.43 23.49 -3.43
N ARG A 165 0.02 23.24 -2.18
CA ARG A 165 -0.03 21.91 -1.58
C ARG A 165 -1.34 21.70 -0.84
N TYR A 166 -1.98 20.56 -1.08
CA TYR A 166 -3.16 20.12 -0.33
C TYR A 166 -2.89 18.77 0.31
N VAL A 167 -3.15 18.68 1.61
CA VAL A 167 -2.91 17.47 2.41
C VAL A 167 -4.24 16.91 2.90
N VAL A 168 -4.47 15.63 2.62
CA VAL A 168 -5.60 14.86 3.17
C VAL A 168 -5.07 13.68 3.97
N GLN A 169 -5.75 13.34 5.07
CA GLN A 169 -5.42 12.18 5.90
C GLN A 169 -6.30 10.98 5.50
N ILE A 170 -5.74 9.78 5.55
CA ILE A 170 -6.43 8.51 5.25
C ILE A 170 -6.31 7.59 6.46
N ASP A 171 -7.41 6.96 6.88
CA ASP A 171 -7.37 5.79 7.78
C ASP A 171 -7.07 4.53 6.96
N LEU A 172 -5.96 3.85 7.31
CA LEU A 172 -5.43 2.72 6.56
C LEU A 172 -6.03 1.36 6.93
N TYR A 173 -6.81 1.24 8.02
CA TYR A 173 -7.21 -0.08 8.53
C TYR A 173 -8.69 -0.27 8.83
N SER A 174 -9.41 0.74 9.35
CA SER A 174 -10.65 0.43 10.07
C SER A 174 -11.89 1.17 9.60
N SER A 175 -11.79 2.48 9.39
CA SER A 175 -12.99 3.29 9.20
C SER A 175 -13.28 3.65 7.75
N GLY A 176 -12.33 3.42 6.85
CA GLY A 176 -12.50 3.78 5.46
C GLY A 176 -12.65 5.30 5.25
N GLN A 177 -12.06 6.11 6.13
CA GLN A 177 -12.24 7.55 6.17
C GLN A 177 -11.10 8.29 5.48
N VAL A 178 -11.46 9.36 4.77
CA VAL A 178 -10.55 10.39 4.27
C VAL A 178 -10.94 11.72 4.92
N LEU A 179 -9.97 12.40 5.53
CA LEU A 179 -10.18 13.58 6.37
C LEU A 179 -9.38 14.77 5.84
N TRP A 180 -9.97 15.96 5.91
CA TRP A 180 -9.30 17.22 5.54
C TRP A 180 -9.82 18.40 6.39
N GLY A 181 -9.23 19.57 6.16
CA GLY A 181 -9.51 20.80 6.92
C GLY A 181 -8.77 20.87 8.24
N SER A 182 -8.77 22.06 8.83
CA SER A 182 -8.31 22.29 10.20
C SER A 182 -9.06 21.36 11.16
N GLU A 183 -8.33 20.72 12.07
CA GLU A 183 -8.90 19.76 13.03
C GLU A 183 -9.70 18.60 12.40
N GLN A 184 -9.47 18.30 11.12
CA GLN A 184 -10.07 17.16 10.41
C GLN A 184 -11.60 17.24 10.37
N GLN A 185 -12.14 18.47 10.25
CA GLN A 185 -13.58 18.76 10.32
C GLN A 185 -14.41 18.03 9.27
N HIS A 186 -13.80 17.74 8.12
CA HIS A 186 -14.50 17.15 6.98
C HIS A 186 -14.11 15.69 6.78
N VAL A 187 -15.10 14.86 6.44
CA VAL A 187 -14.91 13.42 6.22
C VAL A 187 -15.57 12.96 4.92
N ARG A 188 -14.87 12.07 4.23
CA ARG A 188 -15.37 11.26 3.13
C ARG A 188 -15.22 9.78 3.49
N TYR A 189 -16.18 8.97 3.07
CA TYR A 189 -16.21 7.52 3.30
C TYR A 189 -16.01 6.75 2.00
N GLY A 190 -15.53 5.50 2.12
CA GLY A 190 -15.17 4.64 0.99
C GLY A 190 -13.68 4.65 0.67
N SER A 191 -12.84 5.01 1.66
CA SER A 191 -11.39 4.99 1.49
C SER A 191 -10.78 3.62 1.20
N PRO A 192 -11.34 2.43 1.57
CA PRO A 192 -10.65 1.18 1.29
C PRO A 192 -10.51 0.93 -0.21
N GLU A 193 -11.58 1.06 -0.98
CA GLU A 193 -11.54 0.92 -2.44
C GLU A 193 -10.67 2.00 -3.10
N TRP A 194 -10.74 3.23 -2.59
CA TRP A 194 -9.90 4.33 -3.06
C TRP A 194 -8.42 4.08 -2.77
N PHE A 195 -8.11 3.57 -1.60
CA PHE A 195 -6.77 3.21 -1.16
C PHE A 195 -6.20 2.06 -1.99
N TYR A 196 -6.97 0.99 -2.23
CA TYR A 196 -6.55 -0.06 -3.16
C TYR A 196 -6.34 0.46 -4.59
N GLY A 197 -7.09 1.51 -4.98
CA GLY A 197 -6.86 2.23 -6.23
C GLY A 197 -5.51 2.95 -6.29
N LEU A 198 -5.05 3.54 -5.18
CA LEU A 198 -3.73 4.19 -5.09
C LEU A 198 -2.62 3.20 -5.44
N ASP A 199 -2.59 2.03 -4.81
CA ASP A 199 -1.56 1.02 -5.04
C ASP A 199 -1.46 0.65 -6.53
N GLN A 200 -2.59 0.56 -7.23
CA GLN A 200 -2.63 0.25 -8.67
C GLN A 200 -2.06 1.38 -9.53
N LEU A 201 -2.20 2.64 -9.12
CA LEU A 201 -1.65 3.78 -9.84
C LEU A 201 -0.12 3.82 -9.77
N TRP A 202 0.46 3.67 -8.57
CA TRP A 202 1.92 3.53 -8.43
C TRP A 202 2.42 2.27 -9.13
N ARG A 203 1.65 1.17 -9.05
CA ARG A 203 2.00 -0.07 -9.77
C ARG A 203 2.16 0.16 -11.27
N ARG A 204 1.19 0.85 -11.86
CA ARG A 204 1.25 1.21 -13.27
C ARG A 204 2.41 2.15 -13.59
N GLN A 205 2.64 3.17 -12.77
CA GLN A 205 3.72 4.13 -12.99
C GLN A 205 5.11 3.46 -13.07
N ARG A 206 5.46 2.57 -12.14
CA ARG A 206 6.77 1.90 -12.22
C ARG A 206 6.83 0.83 -13.30
N ASP A 207 5.69 0.25 -13.71
CA ASP A 207 5.65 -0.66 -14.86
C ASP A 207 5.91 0.10 -16.18
N GLU A 208 5.44 1.35 -16.27
CA GLU A 208 5.68 2.23 -17.41
C GLU A 208 7.10 2.83 -17.39
N ASN A 209 7.72 2.95 -16.20
CA ASN A 209 9.05 3.55 -16.01
C ASN A 209 9.99 2.70 -15.13
N PRO A 210 10.31 1.45 -15.50
CA PRO A 210 11.03 0.53 -14.62
C PRO A 210 12.48 0.94 -14.32
N GLN A 211 13.09 1.78 -15.18
CA GLN A 211 14.52 2.10 -15.16
C GLN A 211 14.91 3.25 -14.22
N ASN A 212 13.94 3.92 -13.59
CA ASN A 212 14.20 5.08 -12.74
C ASN A 212 13.62 4.87 -11.33
N PRO A 213 14.11 3.86 -10.57
CA PRO A 213 13.76 3.79 -9.17
C PRO A 213 14.24 5.07 -8.45
N PRO A 214 13.48 5.60 -7.48
CA PRO A 214 13.98 6.66 -6.63
C PRO A 214 15.27 6.18 -5.95
N LEU A 215 16.20 7.10 -5.69
CA LEU A 215 17.27 6.85 -4.74
C LEU A 215 16.65 6.83 -3.33
N ALA A 216 15.87 5.78 -3.03
CA ALA A 216 15.34 5.57 -1.71
C ALA A 216 16.55 5.45 -0.77
N PRO A 217 16.60 6.22 0.33
CA PRO A 217 17.60 5.95 1.34
C PRO A 217 17.44 4.49 1.74
N ARG A 218 18.54 3.76 1.91
CA ARG A 218 18.51 2.41 2.50
C ARG A 218 18.18 2.53 4.01
N VAL A 219 17.04 3.15 4.32
CA VAL A 219 16.50 3.41 5.65
C VAL A 219 16.55 2.11 6.45
N GLY A 220 16.78 2.21 7.76
CA GLY A 220 16.76 1.11 8.72
C GLY A 220 15.67 0.08 8.36
N VAL A 221 16.12 -1.02 7.79
CA VAL A 221 15.26 -2.02 7.14
C VAL A 221 14.41 -2.75 8.19
N CYS A 222 14.88 -2.74 9.45
CA CYS A 222 14.26 -3.44 10.57
C CYS A 222 13.32 -2.56 11.41
N ASP A 223 13.24 -1.26 11.16
CA ASP A 223 12.57 -0.32 12.09
C ASP A 223 11.05 -0.23 11.89
N ASN A 224 10.47 -0.91 10.90
CA ASN A 224 9.02 -0.92 10.69
C ASN A 224 8.57 -2.08 9.78
N MET A 225 7.69 -2.94 10.31
CA MET A 225 7.06 -4.05 9.60
C MET A 225 5.74 -3.63 8.95
N GLY A 226 5.78 -2.68 8.01
CA GLY A 226 4.65 -2.38 7.13
C GLY A 226 4.83 -3.08 5.79
N PRO A 227 3.82 -3.83 5.28
CA PRO A 227 3.91 -4.42 3.95
C PRO A 227 4.00 -3.32 2.88
N SER A 228 4.83 -3.58 1.86
CA SER A 228 4.94 -2.76 0.64
C SER A 228 3.62 -2.66 -0.13
N LEU A 229 3.64 -1.89 -1.24
CA LEU A 229 2.60 -1.84 -2.26
C LEU A 229 2.22 -3.20 -2.87
N GLY A 230 2.74 -4.32 -2.36
CA GLY A 230 2.28 -5.66 -2.64
C GLY A 230 2.61 -6.11 -4.05
N ARG A 231 3.75 -5.71 -4.61
CA ARG A 231 4.20 -6.22 -5.90
C ARG A 231 4.76 -7.65 -5.76
N PRO A 232 4.60 -8.50 -6.79
CA PRO A 232 5.33 -9.75 -6.84
C PRO A 232 6.84 -9.44 -6.91
N MET A 233 7.67 -10.15 -6.15
CA MET A 233 9.11 -9.89 -6.04
C MET A 233 9.91 -10.21 -7.33
N ASP A 234 9.26 -10.52 -8.45
CA ASP A 234 9.87 -11.12 -9.64
C ASP A 234 10.51 -10.11 -10.59
N ARG A 235 10.31 -8.81 -10.39
CA ARG A 235 10.66 -7.78 -11.38
C ARG A 235 11.84 -6.88 -11.03
N TYR A 236 12.39 -6.95 -9.83
CA TYR A 236 13.40 -5.99 -9.36
C TYR A 236 14.60 -6.68 -8.76
N ASP A 237 15.73 -5.99 -8.73
CA ASP A 237 16.82 -6.40 -7.87
C ASP A 237 16.37 -6.18 -6.42
N VAL A 238 16.77 -7.12 -5.57
CA VAL A 238 16.33 -7.16 -4.17
C VAL A 238 17.57 -7.26 -3.33
N ASP A 239 17.81 -6.23 -2.54
CA ASP A 239 18.71 -6.29 -1.41
C ASP A 239 17.98 -6.95 -0.23
N GLY A 240 18.72 -7.54 0.69
CA GLY A 240 18.13 -8.10 1.91
C GLY A 240 18.88 -7.70 3.16
N ALA A 241 18.13 -7.57 4.25
CA ALA A 241 18.67 -7.54 5.58
C ALA A 241 18.03 -8.63 6.43
N LEU A 242 18.82 -9.20 7.32
CA LEU A 242 18.35 -10.02 8.41
C LEU A 242 18.06 -9.08 9.59
N CYS A 243 16.83 -9.17 10.10
CA CYS A 243 16.34 -8.40 11.21
C CYS A 243 16.04 -9.35 12.35
N THR A 244 16.90 -9.36 13.36
CA THR A 244 16.68 -10.15 14.58
C THR A 244 16.10 -9.25 15.65
N VAL A 245 15.03 -9.69 16.29
CA VAL A 245 14.40 -8.99 17.42
C VAL A 245 15.03 -9.48 18.71
N ILE A 246 15.71 -8.59 19.43
CA ILE A 246 16.24 -8.88 20.77
C ILE A 246 15.36 -8.18 21.77
N ARG A 247 14.70 -8.94 22.65
CA ARG A 247 14.08 -8.36 23.83
C ARG A 247 15.14 -8.14 24.88
N ASN A 248 15.36 -6.89 25.26
CA ASN A 248 16.13 -6.61 26.47
C ASN A 248 15.29 -6.89 27.74
N GLU A 249 15.90 -6.76 28.91
CA GLU A 249 15.24 -7.01 30.20
C GLU A 249 14.02 -6.10 30.45
N ALA A 250 13.97 -4.93 29.80
CA ALA A 250 12.83 -4.01 29.85
C ALA A 250 11.70 -4.37 28.86
N GLY A 251 11.85 -5.47 28.10
CA GLY A 251 10.90 -5.89 27.07
C GLY A 251 10.95 -5.04 25.80
N VAL A 252 11.92 -4.14 25.68
CA VAL A 252 12.14 -3.33 24.47
C VAL A 252 12.78 -4.22 23.41
N VAL A 253 12.18 -4.21 22.23
CA VAL A 253 12.67 -4.90 21.04
C VAL A 253 13.72 -4.02 20.37
N GLU A 254 14.98 -4.40 20.43
CA GLU A 254 16.02 -3.83 19.59
C GLU A 254 16.18 -4.70 18.34
N GLY A 255 15.92 -4.10 17.18
CA GLY A 255 16.10 -4.75 15.88
C GLY A 255 17.56 -4.65 15.47
N VAL A 256 18.29 -5.77 15.45
CA VAL A 256 19.65 -5.80 14.94
C VAL A 256 19.62 -6.09 13.45
N ARG A 257 20.24 -5.19 12.69
CA ARG A 257 20.34 -5.27 11.24
C ARG A 257 21.66 -5.88 10.84
N VAL A 258 21.60 -7.01 10.13
CA VAL A 258 22.76 -7.58 9.45
C VAL A 258 22.48 -7.67 7.96
N PRO A 259 23.34 -7.09 7.09
CA PRO A 259 23.21 -7.28 5.66
C PRO A 259 23.16 -8.78 5.31
N ALA A 260 22.12 -9.22 4.62
CA ALA A 260 22.01 -10.60 4.19
C ALA A 260 22.95 -10.83 3.00
N PRO A 261 23.67 -11.97 2.91
CA PRO A 261 24.43 -12.29 1.71
C PRO A 261 23.52 -12.32 0.47
N GLN A 262 23.90 -11.63 -0.60
CA GLN A 262 23.04 -11.46 -1.79
C GLN A 262 22.59 -12.79 -2.42
N GLN A 263 23.46 -13.79 -2.38
CA GLN A 263 23.12 -15.14 -2.84
C GLN A 263 21.98 -15.76 -2.01
N LEU A 264 22.00 -15.58 -0.69
CA LEU A 264 20.98 -16.10 0.23
C LEU A 264 19.62 -15.44 -0.03
N VAL A 265 19.61 -14.11 -0.23
CA VAL A 265 18.42 -13.34 -0.61
C VAL A 265 17.82 -13.82 -1.93
N THR A 266 18.68 -13.98 -2.94
CA THR A 266 18.27 -14.42 -4.28
C THR A 266 17.65 -15.83 -4.24
N GLU A 267 18.27 -16.74 -3.49
CA GLU A 267 17.77 -18.11 -3.31
C GLU A 267 16.45 -18.15 -2.53
N ALA A 268 16.36 -17.44 -1.41
CA ALA A 268 15.14 -17.33 -0.61
C ALA A 268 13.97 -16.77 -1.42
N ARG A 269 14.20 -15.68 -2.15
CA ARG A 269 13.19 -15.09 -3.04
C ARG A 269 12.69 -16.09 -4.08
N ARG A 270 13.62 -16.72 -4.81
CA ARG A 270 13.29 -17.67 -5.88
C ARG A 270 12.50 -18.85 -5.34
N GLU A 271 12.93 -19.41 -4.22
CA GLU A 271 12.25 -20.56 -3.62
C GLU A 271 10.87 -20.18 -3.10
N ALA A 272 10.76 -19.08 -2.34
CA ALA A 272 9.50 -18.54 -1.84
C ALA A 272 8.49 -18.30 -2.96
N GLN A 273 8.92 -17.76 -4.11
CA GLN A 273 8.04 -17.57 -5.27
C GLN A 273 7.56 -18.89 -5.87
N SER A 274 8.43 -19.90 -5.96
CA SER A 274 8.13 -21.16 -6.62
C SER A 274 7.32 -22.15 -5.77
N ALA A 275 7.47 -22.08 -4.45
CA ALA A 275 7.00 -23.09 -3.52
C ALA A 275 6.01 -22.57 -2.48
N SER A 276 5.60 -21.29 -2.57
CA SER A 276 4.62 -20.75 -1.65
C SER A 276 3.21 -21.18 -1.95
N VAL A 277 2.45 -21.33 -0.87
CA VAL A 277 1.02 -21.58 -0.91
C VAL A 277 0.33 -20.26 -0.59
N ALA A 278 -0.35 -19.71 -1.60
CA ALA A 278 -1.25 -18.58 -1.40
C ALA A 278 -2.40 -19.00 -0.50
N TRP A 279 -2.73 -18.18 0.48
CA TRP A 279 -3.99 -18.30 1.20
C TRP A 279 -4.75 -16.99 1.16
N VAL A 280 -6.06 -17.09 0.98
CA VAL A 280 -6.95 -15.95 1.09
C VAL A 280 -7.21 -15.78 2.57
N ARG A 281 -6.91 -14.60 3.10
CA ARG A 281 -7.26 -14.22 4.46
C ARG A 281 -8.79 -14.16 4.56
N THR A 282 -9.39 -15.22 5.08
CA THR A 282 -10.86 -15.35 5.22
C THR A 282 -11.39 -14.54 6.39
N ASP A 283 -10.51 -14.12 7.28
CA ASP A 283 -10.79 -13.48 8.56
C ASP A 283 -9.61 -12.58 8.96
N LEU A 284 -9.93 -11.42 9.53
CA LEU A 284 -8.94 -10.47 10.02
C LEU A 284 -8.22 -10.96 11.29
N GLU A 285 -8.55 -12.14 11.80
CA GLU A 285 -7.94 -12.67 13.02
C GLU A 285 -6.41 -12.77 12.83
N PRO A 286 -5.63 -12.30 13.82
CA PRO A 286 -4.20 -12.51 13.81
C PRO A 286 -3.95 -14.00 13.67
N ASN A 287 -3.21 -14.44 12.65
CA ASN A 287 -2.78 -15.83 12.58
C ASN A 287 -1.93 -16.08 13.84
N PRO A 288 -2.41 -16.89 14.81
CA PRO A 288 -1.73 -17.05 16.10
C PRO A 288 -0.35 -17.68 15.95
N ALA A 289 -0.03 -18.25 14.79
CA ALA A 289 1.28 -18.81 14.49
C ALA A 289 2.33 -17.78 14.04
N VAL A 290 1.94 -16.53 13.73
CA VAL A 290 2.89 -15.49 13.32
C VAL A 290 3.50 -14.85 14.56
N HIS A 291 4.80 -15.09 14.77
CA HIS A 291 5.57 -14.38 15.78
C HIS A 291 5.95 -13.00 15.23
N TRP A 292 5.12 -12.01 15.53
CA TRP A 292 5.41 -10.61 15.18
C TRP A 292 6.69 -10.07 15.84
N ASP A 293 7.15 -10.74 16.90
CA ASP A 293 8.39 -10.45 17.60
C ASP A 293 9.52 -11.46 17.27
N GLY A 294 9.34 -12.26 16.21
CA GLY A 294 10.31 -13.25 15.76
C GLY A 294 11.37 -12.67 14.81
N ASP A 295 12.34 -13.50 14.48
CA ASP A 295 13.31 -13.18 13.44
C ASP A 295 12.60 -12.95 12.10
N THR A 296 13.03 -11.90 11.39
CA THR A 296 12.46 -11.48 10.13
C THR A 296 13.55 -11.34 9.10
N ILE A 297 13.35 -11.90 7.91
CA ILE A 297 14.16 -11.58 6.74
C ILE A 297 13.42 -10.46 6.04
N MET A 298 14.05 -9.29 5.95
CA MET A 298 13.46 -8.16 5.24
C MET A 298 14.11 -8.03 3.87
N LEU A 299 13.29 -8.20 2.85
CA LEU A 299 13.67 -7.99 1.46
C LEU A 299 13.29 -6.58 1.06
N VAL A 300 14.15 -5.89 0.32
CA VAL A 300 13.93 -4.52 -0.14
C VAL A 300 14.22 -4.45 -1.63
N ASP A 301 13.25 -4.02 -2.43
CA ASP A 301 13.46 -3.82 -3.86
C ASP A 301 14.12 -2.47 -4.17
N ASP A 302 14.46 -2.25 -5.44
CA ASP A 302 15.07 -1.01 -5.91
C ASP A 302 14.23 0.26 -5.63
N TYR A 303 12.91 0.12 -5.44
CA TYR A 303 12.02 1.22 -5.10
C TYR A 303 11.92 1.48 -3.59
N GLY A 304 12.62 0.66 -2.77
CA GLY A 304 12.55 0.70 -1.32
C GLY A 304 11.32 -0.02 -0.75
N ASP A 305 10.55 -0.74 -1.58
CA ASP A 305 9.43 -1.54 -1.11
C ASP A 305 9.95 -2.69 -0.26
N ARG A 306 9.39 -2.82 0.94
CA ARG A 306 9.77 -3.84 1.92
C ARG A 306 8.88 -5.08 1.82
N LEU A 307 9.49 -6.26 1.89
CA LEU A 307 8.79 -7.52 2.08
C LEU A 307 9.34 -8.25 3.32
N PRO A 308 8.63 -8.17 4.46
CA PRO A 308 8.99 -8.96 5.63
C PRO A 308 8.59 -10.42 5.40
N LEU A 309 9.58 -11.31 5.45
CA LEU A 309 9.36 -12.74 5.66
C LEU A 309 9.52 -12.98 7.16
N MET A 310 8.44 -13.30 7.85
CA MET A 310 8.39 -13.55 9.29
C MET A 310 8.39 -15.05 9.55
N GLN A 311 9.24 -15.53 10.45
CA GLN A 311 9.20 -16.93 10.85
C GLN A 311 7.96 -17.21 11.72
N THR A 312 7.33 -18.36 11.49
CA THR A 312 6.19 -18.86 12.28
C THR A 312 6.67 -19.88 13.31
N ALA A 313 5.79 -20.24 14.26
CA ALA A 313 6.06 -21.29 15.25
C ALA A 313 6.37 -22.68 14.66
N THR A 314 6.09 -22.88 13.36
CA THR A 314 6.20 -24.18 12.67
C THR A 314 7.35 -24.23 11.66
N ASP A 315 8.37 -23.39 11.84
CA ASP A 315 9.52 -23.24 10.92
C ASP A 315 9.13 -22.86 9.47
N LYS A 316 7.90 -22.38 9.28
CA LYS A 316 7.48 -21.75 8.03
C LYS A 316 7.76 -20.26 8.06
N TRP A 317 7.84 -19.67 6.90
CA TRP A 317 7.95 -18.24 6.69
C TRP A 317 6.65 -17.69 6.14
N PHE A 318 6.24 -16.54 6.65
CA PHE A 318 5.01 -15.87 6.33
C PHE A 318 5.30 -14.47 5.78
N TRP A 319 4.59 -14.06 4.73
CA TRP A 319 4.55 -12.66 4.33
C TRP A 319 3.17 -12.25 3.85
N GLN A 320 2.96 -10.94 3.80
CA GLN A 320 1.72 -10.34 3.31
C GLN A 320 1.98 -9.56 2.03
N GLN A 321 1.03 -9.65 1.11
CA GLN A 321 1.01 -8.90 -0.13
C GLN A 321 -0.41 -8.39 -0.37
N GLY A 322 -0.68 -7.13 -0.02
CA GLY A 322 -2.03 -6.58 -0.02
C GLY A 322 -2.94 -7.28 1.00
N ASP A 323 -4.06 -7.82 0.54
CA ASP A 323 -5.04 -8.59 1.34
C ASP A 323 -4.71 -10.09 1.44
N LYS A 324 -3.65 -10.54 0.74
CA LYS A 324 -3.26 -11.95 0.70
C LYS A 324 -2.08 -12.23 1.62
N GLY A 325 -2.16 -13.38 2.28
CA GLY A 325 -1.05 -13.99 2.99
C GLY A 325 -0.43 -15.09 2.14
N TRP A 326 0.86 -15.32 2.37
CA TRP A 326 1.61 -16.39 1.73
C TRP A 326 2.43 -17.11 2.78
N GLU A 327 2.48 -18.44 2.69
CA GLU A 327 3.37 -19.27 3.49
C GLU A 327 4.37 -19.96 2.58
N TRP A 328 5.59 -20.10 3.09
CA TRP A 328 6.69 -20.82 2.44
C TRP A 328 7.45 -21.64 3.47
N THR A 329 7.72 -22.90 3.14
CA THR A 329 8.66 -23.73 3.90
C THR A 329 9.95 -23.83 3.09
N PRO A 330 11.08 -23.25 3.56
CA PRO A 330 12.35 -23.38 2.90
C PRO A 330 12.81 -24.83 2.84
N THR A 331 13.57 -25.18 1.81
CA THR A 331 14.31 -26.45 1.77
C THR A 331 15.22 -26.56 3.00
N PRO A 332 15.49 -27.78 3.52
CA PRO A 332 16.32 -27.95 4.72
C PRO A 332 17.70 -27.27 4.63
N GLU A 333 18.31 -27.28 3.44
CA GLU A 333 19.59 -26.63 3.20
C GLU A 333 19.49 -25.09 3.31
N LEU A 334 18.46 -24.50 2.70
CA LEU A 334 18.25 -23.05 2.76
C LEU A 334 17.83 -22.61 4.16
N ALA A 335 16.97 -23.38 4.84
CA ALA A 335 16.59 -23.13 6.24
C ALA A 335 17.82 -23.10 7.14
N ALA A 336 18.74 -24.07 7.02
CA ALA A 336 19.97 -24.10 7.80
C ALA A 336 20.86 -22.86 7.55
N ARG A 337 20.95 -22.40 6.29
CA ARG A 337 21.72 -21.21 5.93
C ARG A 337 21.07 -19.90 6.42
N LEU A 338 19.75 -19.80 6.36
CA LEU A 338 19.00 -18.67 6.93
C LEU A 338 19.20 -18.59 8.44
N ASN A 339 19.00 -19.71 9.15
CA ASN A 339 19.18 -19.79 10.60
C ASN A 339 20.61 -19.43 11.01
N LYS A 340 21.61 -19.99 10.31
CA LYS A 340 23.01 -19.65 10.55
C LYS A 340 23.27 -18.14 10.39
N ALA A 341 22.76 -17.52 9.33
CA ALA A 341 22.97 -16.11 9.08
C ALA A 341 22.25 -15.22 10.11
N LEU A 342 21.09 -15.65 10.60
CA LEU A 342 20.39 -14.99 11.71
C LEU A 342 21.18 -15.10 13.02
N ASP A 343 21.66 -16.30 13.36
CA ASP A 343 22.46 -16.52 14.56
C ASP A 343 23.80 -15.77 14.55
N GLU A 344 24.49 -15.73 13.41
CA GLU A 344 25.70 -14.92 13.23
C GLU A 344 25.43 -13.41 13.33
N GLY A 345 24.21 -12.98 13.02
CA GLY A 345 23.80 -11.59 13.10
C GLY A 345 23.32 -11.14 14.47
N ARG A 346 22.99 -12.07 15.37
CA ARG A 346 22.63 -11.74 16.75
C ARG A 346 23.87 -11.22 17.49
N PRO A 347 23.80 -10.06 18.16
CA PRO A 347 24.84 -9.62 19.07
C PRO A 347 25.09 -10.70 20.11
N SER A 348 26.35 -10.87 20.47
CA SER A 348 26.67 -11.65 21.66
C SER A 348 25.96 -11.04 22.88
N PRO A 349 25.38 -11.87 23.78
CA PRO A 349 24.79 -11.37 25.02
C PRO A 349 25.81 -10.49 25.72
N GLN A 350 25.49 -9.22 25.96
CA GLN A 350 26.37 -8.39 26.76
C GLN A 350 26.38 -8.96 28.18
N PRO A 351 27.56 -9.13 28.81
CA PRO A 351 27.64 -9.61 30.18
C PRO A 351 26.86 -8.64 31.08
N THR A 352 25.89 -9.16 31.81
CA THR A 352 25.13 -8.36 32.79
C THR A 352 26.08 -7.99 33.92
N HIS A 353 26.41 -6.69 34.01
CA HIS A 353 27.14 -6.17 35.17
C HIS A 353 26.20 -6.24 36.37
N SER A 354 26.43 -7.23 37.24
CA SER A 354 25.70 -7.46 38.49
C SER A 354 26.30 -6.67 39.65
#